data_AF-A0A7Y4WEQ2-F1
#
_entry.id   AF-A0A7Y4WEQ2-F1
#
_cell.length_a   1.000
_cell.length_b   1.000
_cell.length_c   1.000
_cell.angle_alpha   90.00
_cell.angle_beta   90.00
_cell.angle_gamma   90.00
#
_symmetry.space_group_name_H-M   'P 1'
#
loop_
_entity.id
_entity.type
_entity.pdbx_description
1 polymer ?
#
loop_
_entity_poly.entity_id
_entity_poly.type
_entity_poly.pdbx_seq_one_letter_code
_entity_poly.pdbx_strand_id
1 'polypeptide(L)'
;MTLNENLRFEDVESAVKRAFLRTPERVLLSAPTGLYKWTDRPLVNANRISPWWSFVESRRLPSGTMAEGFRASEERAARLKRPHREFARARAAVSGQFGNSMTNLLMIQLNEPAWGFVGQASGQREFADEERDLQHVFLIGGAMQVWVPNLEPRHVTAVPVRG
;
A
#
# COMPACT_ATOMS: atom_id res chain seq x y z
N MET A 1 -15.66 4.19 18.33
CA MET A 1 -14.85 5.35 17.91
C MET A 1 -14.17 4.95 16.62
N THR A 2 -14.17 5.79 15.59
CA THR A 2 -13.56 5.46 14.29
C THR A 2 -12.06 5.73 14.36
N LEU A 3 -11.22 4.78 13.94
CA LEU A 3 -9.77 4.96 13.99
C LEU A 3 -9.34 6.14 13.08
N ASN A 4 -8.40 6.97 13.55
CA ASN A 4 -7.83 8.12 12.84
C ASN A 4 -8.81 9.22 12.41
N GLU A 5 -9.94 9.38 13.11
CA GLU A 5 -10.97 10.38 12.76
C GLU A 5 -10.50 11.84 12.77
N ASN A 6 -9.51 12.18 13.59
CA ASN A 6 -8.97 13.54 13.65
C ASN A 6 -7.71 13.74 12.79
N LEU A 7 -7.30 12.72 12.04
CA LEU A 7 -6.07 12.77 11.26
C LEU A 7 -6.26 13.63 10.00
N ARG A 8 -5.37 14.61 9.84
CA ARG A 8 -5.33 15.51 8.67
C ARG A 8 -4.07 15.27 7.87
N PHE A 9 -4.16 15.40 6.54
CA PHE A 9 -3.00 15.15 5.69
C PHE A 9 -1.92 16.22 5.85
N GLU A 10 -2.28 17.46 6.18
CA GLU A 10 -1.29 18.51 6.45
C GLU A 10 -0.38 18.20 7.64
N ASP A 11 -0.85 17.38 8.60
CA ASP A 11 -0.13 17.08 9.83
C ASP A 11 0.80 15.85 9.70
N VAL A 12 0.75 15.13 8.56
CA VAL A 12 1.55 13.91 8.38
C VAL A 12 3.02 14.22 8.06
N GLU A 13 3.91 13.31 8.41
CA GLU A 13 5.35 13.42 8.14
C GLU A 13 5.65 13.62 6.65
N SER A 14 6.69 14.40 6.34
CA SER A 14 7.11 14.68 4.97
C SER A 14 7.41 13.41 4.16
N ALA A 15 7.89 12.35 4.80
CA ALA A 15 8.12 11.06 4.14
C ALA A 15 6.81 10.45 3.61
N VAL A 16 5.73 10.50 4.39
CA VAL A 16 4.40 10.04 3.97
C VAL A 16 3.87 10.91 2.84
N LYS A 17 4.04 12.23 2.92
CA LYS A 17 3.62 13.15 1.86
C LYS A 17 4.32 12.83 0.53
N ARG A 18 5.63 12.61 0.54
CA ARG A 18 6.42 12.27 -0.64
C ARG A 18 6.09 10.90 -1.25
N ALA A 19 5.48 10.00 -0.47
CA ALA A 19 5.05 8.71 -0.99
C ALA A 19 3.86 8.83 -1.95
N PHE A 20 3.10 9.93 -1.90
CA PHE A 20 1.99 10.18 -2.82
C PHE A 20 2.40 11.14 -3.94
N LEU A 21 1.97 10.84 -5.17
CA LEU A 21 2.23 11.67 -6.35
C LEU A 21 1.52 13.04 -6.28
N ARG A 22 0.35 13.08 -5.63
CA ARG A 22 -0.47 14.27 -5.38
C ARG A 22 -1.08 14.14 -3.98
N THR A 23 -1.72 15.20 -3.48
CA THR A 23 -2.50 15.13 -2.24
C THR A 23 -3.51 13.98 -2.33
N PRO A 24 -3.41 12.96 -1.45
CA PRO A 24 -4.32 11.83 -1.45
C PRO A 24 -5.69 12.22 -0.91
N GLU A 25 -6.69 11.44 -1.27
CA GLU A 25 -8.05 11.60 -0.75
C GLU A 25 -8.14 10.96 0.63
N ARG A 26 -8.74 11.69 1.57
CA ARG A 26 -9.11 11.14 2.88
C ARG A 26 -10.38 10.30 2.73
N VAL A 27 -10.31 9.02 3.08
CA VAL A 27 -11.39 8.05 2.84
C VAL A 27 -11.69 7.27 4.11
N LEU A 28 -12.99 7.12 4.41
CA LEU A 28 -13.45 6.18 5.43
C LEU A 28 -13.45 4.75 4.84
N LEU A 29 -12.65 3.88 5.43
CA LEU A 29 -12.61 2.46 5.12
C LEU A 29 -13.61 1.77 6.05
N SER A 30 -14.79 1.45 5.54
CA SER A 30 -15.83 0.73 6.30
C SER A 30 -15.37 -0.69 6.61
N ALA A 31 -15.67 -1.20 7.80
CA ALA A 31 -15.58 -2.64 8.04
C ALA A 31 -16.75 -3.36 7.34
N PRO A 32 -16.50 -4.49 6.64
CA PRO A 32 -15.21 -5.08 6.34
C PRO A 32 -14.57 -4.47 5.07
N THR A 33 -13.35 -3.94 5.18
CA THR A 33 -12.53 -3.56 4.00
C THR A 33 -11.33 -4.49 3.92
N GLY A 34 -11.13 -5.13 2.76
CA GLY A 34 -9.97 -5.95 2.47
C GLY A 34 -8.78 -5.12 1.98
N LEU A 35 -7.61 -5.32 2.59
CA LEU A 35 -6.35 -4.69 2.21
C LEU A 35 -5.29 -5.76 2.00
N TYR A 36 -4.38 -5.55 1.05
CA TYR A 36 -3.28 -6.47 0.78
C TYR A 36 -1.95 -5.75 0.60
N LYS A 37 -0.87 -6.49 0.72
CA LYS A 37 0.47 -6.11 0.24
C LYS A 37 1.32 -7.34 -0.01
N TRP A 38 2.30 -7.20 -0.90
CA TRP A 38 3.40 -8.15 -1.00
C TRP A 38 4.48 -7.80 0.01
N THR A 39 4.87 -8.78 0.84
CA THR A 39 5.89 -8.60 1.86
C THR A 39 6.50 -9.94 2.27
N ASP A 40 7.73 -9.93 2.74
CA ASP A 40 8.36 -11.04 3.47
C ASP A 40 8.24 -10.90 4.99
N ARG A 41 7.73 -9.76 5.47
CA ARG A 41 7.56 -9.48 6.89
C ARG A 41 6.24 -10.07 7.40
N PRO A 42 6.18 -10.55 8.66
CA PRO A 42 4.93 -10.92 9.28
C PRO A 42 3.98 -9.72 9.39
N LEU A 43 2.68 -9.98 9.58
CA LEU A 43 1.66 -8.95 9.77
C LEU A 43 2.03 -7.98 10.90
N VAL A 44 2.48 -8.52 12.02
CA VAL A 44 2.95 -7.77 13.18
C VAL A 44 4.47 -7.88 13.24
N ASN A 45 5.16 -6.74 13.18
CA ASN A 45 6.61 -6.67 13.32
C ASN A 45 6.96 -5.61 14.36
N ALA A 46 7.76 -5.96 15.38
CA ALA A 46 8.09 -5.10 16.50
C ALA A 46 6.83 -4.43 17.12
N ASN A 47 5.76 -5.23 17.31
CA ASN A 47 4.44 -4.79 17.80
C ASN A 47 3.72 -3.74 16.94
N ARG A 48 4.11 -3.57 15.68
CA ARG A 48 3.49 -2.62 14.76
C ARG A 48 2.97 -3.32 13.52
N ILE A 49 1.84 -2.83 13.04
CA ILE A 49 1.31 -3.17 11.72
C ILE A 49 1.76 -2.07 10.74
N SER A 50 2.18 -2.51 9.56
CA SER A 50 2.50 -1.59 8.45
C SER A 50 1.33 -0.65 8.16
N PRO A 51 1.54 0.65 7.97
CA PRO A 51 0.45 1.55 7.60
C PRO A 51 0.16 1.53 6.10
N TRP A 52 1.05 0.96 5.27
CA TRP A 52 0.93 0.96 3.81
C TRP A 52 0.30 -0.32 3.26
N TRP A 53 -0.70 -0.14 2.39
CA TRP A 53 -1.52 -1.20 1.81
C TRP A 53 -2.02 -0.86 0.39
N SER A 54 -2.62 -1.85 -0.26
CA SER A 54 -3.45 -1.72 -1.46
C SER A 54 -4.82 -2.37 -1.21
N PHE A 55 -5.85 -2.04 -2.00
CA PHE A 55 -7.18 -2.64 -1.82
C PHE A 55 -7.24 -4.07 -2.36
N VAL A 56 -7.91 -4.99 -1.65
CA VAL A 56 -8.25 -6.30 -2.24
C VAL A 56 -9.29 -6.12 -3.35
N GLU A 57 -10.36 -5.39 -3.06
CA GLU A 57 -11.45 -5.11 -4.02
C GLU A 57 -11.32 -3.72 -4.64
N SER A 58 -11.57 -3.63 -5.95
CA SER A 58 -11.60 -2.33 -6.63
C SER A 58 -12.73 -1.46 -6.07
N ARG A 59 -12.47 -0.17 -5.88
CA ARG A 59 -13.49 0.77 -5.40
C ARG A 59 -13.36 2.15 -6.00
N ARG A 60 -14.50 2.83 -6.12
CA ARG A 60 -14.56 4.24 -6.51
C ARG A 60 -14.30 5.12 -5.28
N LEU A 61 -13.41 6.09 -5.43
CA LEU A 61 -13.12 7.11 -4.42
C LEU A 61 -14.15 8.26 -4.49
N PRO A 62 -14.24 9.11 -3.45
CA PRO A 62 -15.11 10.29 -3.47
C PRO A 62 -14.93 11.18 -4.69
N SER A 63 -13.70 11.33 -5.21
CA SER A 63 -13.42 12.08 -6.45
C SER A 63 -13.98 11.44 -7.72
N GLY A 64 -14.48 10.21 -7.67
CA GLY A 64 -14.85 9.40 -8.82
C GLY A 64 -13.69 8.57 -9.39
N THR A 65 -12.45 8.77 -8.92
CA THR A 65 -11.28 7.97 -9.31
C THR A 65 -11.48 6.51 -8.93
N MET A 66 -11.11 5.59 -9.83
CA MET A 66 -11.12 4.15 -9.53
C MET A 66 -9.82 3.75 -8.84
N ALA A 67 -9.91 3.27 -7.60
CA ALA A 67 -8.82 2.59 -6.91
C ALA A 67 -8.86 1.10 -7.21
N GLU A 68 -7.86 0.63 -7.96
CA GLU A 68 -7.80 -0.76 -8.42
C GLU A 68 -7.50 -1.72 -7.27
N GLY A 69 -8.25 -2.82 -7.25
CA GLY A 69 -8.05 -3.93 -6.34
C GLY A 69 -6.97 -4.91 -6.81
N PHE A 70 -6.79 -5.99 -6.06
CA PHE A 70 -5.84 -7.07 -6.34
C PHE A 70 -6.05 -7.66 -7.74
N ARG A 71 -7.28 -8.08 -8.07
CA ARG A 71 -7.60 -8.72 -9.36
C ARG A 71 -7.29 -7.84 -10.56
N ALA A 72 -7.67 -6.56 -10.51
CA ALA A 72 -7.38 -5.62 -11.60
C ALA A 72 -5.86 -5.37 -11.75
N SER A 73 -5.13 -5.32 -10.63
CA SER A 73 -3.68 -5.22 -10.61
C SER A 73 -3.00 -6.47 -11.21
N GLU A 74 -3.50 -7.65 -10.86
CA GLU A 74 -3.02 -8.93 -11.37
C GLU A 74 -3.27 -9.06 -12.89
N GLU A 75 -4.46 -8.71 -13.36
CA GLU A 75 -4.80 -8.71 -14.79
C GLU A 75 -3.87 -7.79 -15.60
N ARG A 76 -3.51 -6.63 -15.05
CA ARG A 76 -2.53 -5.72 -15.67
C ARG A 76 -1.13 -6.30 -15.70
N ALA A 77 -0.68 -6.93 -14.62
CA ALA A 77 0.62 -7.60 -14.58
C ALA A 77 0.69 -8.73 -15.61
N ALA A 78 -0.38 -9.54 -15.71
CA ALA A 78 -0.50 -10.62 -16.68
C ALA A 78 -0.45 -10.13 -18.13
N ARG A 79 -1.14 -9.02 -18.47
CA ARG A 79 -1.06 -8.40 -19.80
C ARG A 79 0.35 -7.97 -20.18
N LEU A 80 1.15 -7.55 -19.19
CA LEU A 80 2.56 -7.18 -19.38
C LEU A 80 3.51 -8.39 -19.32
N LYS A 81 2.99 -9.61 -19.15
CA LYS A 81 3.76 -10.84 -18.96
C LYS A 81 4.77 -10.73 -17.81
N ARG A 82 4.36 -10.07 -16.71
CA ARG A 82 5.18 -9.89 -15.50
C ARG A 82 4.54 -10.58 -14.30
N PRO A 83 5.34 -11.17 -13.39
CA PRO A 83 4.84 -11.61 -12.10
C PRO A 83 4.19 -10.45 -11.33
N HIS A 84 3.03 -10.68 -10.70
CA HIS A 84 2.31 -9.63 -9.99
C HIS A 84 3.15 -8.95 -8.91
N ARG A 85 4.00 -9.70 -8.19
CA ARG A 85 4.91 -9.15 -7.19
C ARG A 85 5.86 -8.07 -7.74
N GLU A 86 6.40 -8.27 -8.94
CA GLU A 86 7.36 -7.37 -9.58
C GLU A 86 6.63 -6.13 -10.09
N PHE A 87 5.47 -6.34 -10.70
CA PHE A 87 4.57 -5.26 -11.10
C PHE A 87 4.16 -4.40 -9.90
N ALA A 88 3.75 -5.03 -8.80
CA ALA A 88 3.35 -4.36 -7.58
C ALA A 88 4.51 -3.56 -6.97
N ARG A 89 5.73 -4.11 -6.91
CA ARG A 89 6.91 -3.37 -6.44
C ARG A 89 7.14 -2.09 -7.24
N ALA A 90 7.19 -2.21 -8.57
CA ALA A 90 7.44 -1.08 -9.45
C ALA A 90 6.36 0.00 -9.35
N ARG A 91 5.09 -0.40 -9.25
CA ARG A 91 3.94 0.53 -9.27
C ARG A 91 3.57 1.09 -7.90
N ALA A 92 3.75 0.35 -6.82
CA ALA A 92 3.64 0.88 -5.45
C ALA A 92 4.93 1.55 -4.98
N ALA A 93 5.94 1.58 -5.85
CA ALA A 93 7.24 2.18 -5.62
C ALA A 93 7.88 1.70 -4.30
N VAL A 94 7.81 0.40 -3.99
CA VAL A 94 8.41 -0.13 -2.75
C VAL A 94 9.93 -0.23 -2.92
N SER A 95 10.67 0.67 -2.29
CA SER A 95 12.14 0.70 -2.38
C SER A 95 12.77 -0.61 -1.87
N GLY A 96 13.77 -1.11 -2.60
CA GLY A 96 14.57 -2.26 -2.22
C GLY A 96 15.39 -2.03 -0.94
N GLN A 97 15.61 -0.77 -0.55
CA GLN A 97 16.30 -0.40 0.69
C GLN A 97 15.55 -0.88 1.95
N PHE A 98 14.25 -1.12 1.88
CA PHE A 98 13.48 -1.68 3.00
C PHE A 98 13.80 -3.15 3.29
N GLY A 99 14.66 -3.80 2.48
CA GLY A 99 14.99 -5.21 2.63
C GLY A 99 13.76 -6.11 2.50
N ASN A 100 12.76 -5.68 1.72
CA ASN A 100 11.51 -6.40 1.53
C ASN A 100 11.56 -7.16 0.21
N SER A 101 11.84 -8.46 0.27
CA SER A 101 11.88 -9.34 -0.90
C SER A 101 10.51 -9.58 -1.55
N MET A 102 9.41 -9.16 -0.89
CA MET A 102 8.04 -9.21 -1.43
C MET A 102 7.61 -10.62 -1.86
N THR A 103 8.05 -11.65 -1.11
CA THR A 103 7.84 -13.05 -1.44
C THR A 103 6.44 -13.56 -1.11
N ASN A 104 5.80 -13.02 -0.07
CA ASN A 104 4.50 -13.50 0.38
C ASN A 104 3.42 -12.45 0.12
N LEU A 105 2.23 -12.92 -0.24
CA LEU A 105 1.04 -12.08 -0.30
C LEU A 105 0.39 -12.07 1.08
N LEU A 106 0.31 -10.90 1.69
CA LEU A 106 -0.37 -10.70 2.96
C LEU A 106 -1.69 -9.97 2.71
N MET A 107 -2.79 -10.57 3.14
CA MET A 107 -4.12 -9.97 3.11
C MET A 107 -4.66 -9.80 4.53
N ILE A 108 -5.35 -8.68 4.75
CA ILE A 108 -6.07 -8.39 5.98
C ILE A 108 -7.48 -7.91 5.67
N GLN A 109 -8.35 -8.03 6.65
CA GLN A 109 -9.66 -7.40 6.69
C GLN A 109 -9.71 -6.47 7.90
N LEU A 110 -10.21 -5.25 7.71
CA LEU A 110 -10.48 -4.35 8.84
C LEU A 110 -11.66 -4.87 9.66
N ASN A 111 -11.46 -4.97 10.98
CA ASN A 111 -12.48 -5.39 11.94
C ASN A 111 -13.39 -4.21 12.34
N GLU A 112 -12.90 -2.98 12.20
CA GLU A 112 -13.62 -1.75 12.52
C GLU A 112 -13.34 -0.67 11.47
N PRO A 113 -14.22 0.34 11.33
CA PRO A 113 -14.00 1.43 10.39
C PRO A 113 -12.75 2.25 10.75
N ALA A 114 -11.96 2.61 9.73
CA ALA A 114 -10.77 3.43 9.89
C ALA A 114 -10.68 4.51 8.81
N TRP A 115 -10.28 5.72 9.20
CA TRP A 115 -9.88 6.74 8.25
C TRP A 115 -8.45 6.47 7.75
N GLY A 116 -8.28 6.63 6.45
CA GLY A 116 -6.99 6.54 5.79
C GLY A 116 -6.89 7.51 4.62
N PHE A 117 -5.72 7.51 3.98
CA PHE A 117 -5.46 8.33 2.80
C PHE A 117 -5.19 7.44 1.60
N VAL A 118 -5.85 7.73 0.49
CA VAL A 118 -5.78 6.95 -0.74
C VAL A 118 -5.30 7.84 -1.87
N GLY A 119 -4.27 7.40 -2.58
CA GLY A 119 -3.72 8.15 -3.70
C GLY A 119 -2.73 7.34 -4.52
N GLN A 120 -2.28 7.92 -5.63
CA GLN A 120 -1.25 7.31 -6.46
C GLN A 120 0.10 7.37 -5.76
N ALA A 121 0.83 6.25 -5.77
CA ALA A 121 2.21 6.21 -5.31
C ALA A 121 3.09 7.12 -6.19
N SER A 122 3.95 7.91 -5.56
CA SER A 122 4.99 8.66 -6.27
C SER A 122 6.10 7.71 -6.73
N GLY A 123 6.73 8.03 -7.86
CA GLY A 123 7.93 7.31 -8.27
C GLY A 123 9.09 7.61 -7.31
N GLN A 124 9.95 6.62 -7.08
CA GLN A 124 11.16 6.81 -6.27
C GLN A 124 12.30 5.89 -6.71
N ARG A 125 13.53 6.24 -6.32
CA ARG A 125 14.69 5.39 -6.53
C ARG A 125 14.51 4.07 -5.77
N GLU A 126 14.92 2.95 -6.38
CA GLU A 126 14.85 1.65 -5.72
C GLU A 126 15.82 1.58 -4.52
N PHE A 127 16.97 2.24 -4.60
CA PHE A 127 17.97 2.32 -3.53
C PHE A 127 18.42 3.77 -3.34
N ALA A 128 18.57 4.23 -2.10
CA ALA A 128 19.10 5.57 -1.81
C ALA A 128 20.64 5.63 -1.76
N ASP A 129 21.30 4.46 -1.73
CA ASP A 129 22.75 4.37 -1.57
C ASP A 129 23.46 4.65 -2.90
N GLU A 130 24.42 5.59 -2.88
CA GLU A 130 25.11 6.06 -4.07
C GLU A 130 26.19 5.08 -4.55
N GLU A 131 26.66 4.14 -3.72
CA GLU A 131 27.78 3.24 -4.05
C GLU A 131 27.42 1.99 -4.88
N ARG A 132 26.14 1.67 -5.05
CA ARG A 132 25.74 0.51 -5.88
C ARG A 132 25.53 0.93 -7.32
N ASP A 133 26.22 0.29 -8.28
CA ASP A 133 26.04 0.41 -9.75
C ASP A 133 24.59 0.28 -10.27
N LEU A 134 23.62 -0.07 -9.41
CA LEU A 134 22.18 -0.01 -9.66
C LEU A 134 21.60 1.42 -9.57
N GLN A 135 22.46 2.45 -9.68
CA GLN A 135 22.21 3.89 -9.46
C GLN A 135 21.04 4.52 -10.26
N HIS A 136 20.42 3.76 -11.17
CA HIS A 136 19.44 4.28 -12.12
C HIS A 136 18.09 3.56 -12.10
N VAL A 137 17.89 2.56 -11.22
CA VAL A 137 16.59 1.87 -11.18
C VAL A 137 15.56 2.73 -10.46
N PHE A 138 14.70 3.36 -11.26
CA PHE A 138 13.55 4.14 -10.80
C PHE A 138 12.30 3.26 -10.78
N LEU A 139 11.66 3.18 -9.62
CA LEU A 139 10.33 2.63 -9.51
C LEU A 139 9.34 3.69 -9.97
N ILE A 140 8.57 3.34 -11.00
CA ILE A 140 7.70 4.27 -11.72
C ILE A 140 6.51 4.79 -10.89
N GLY A 141 6.13 4.08 -9.83
CA GLY A 141 4.96 4.45 -9.04
C GLY A 141 3.65 4.34 -9.83
N GLY A 142 2.64 5.08 -9.37
CA GLY A 142 1.35 5.24 -10.05
C GLY A 142 0.31 4.14 -9.78
N ALA A 143 0.59 3.11 -8.98
CA ALA A 143 -0.49 2.31 -8.38
C ALA A 143 -1.20 3.12 -7.29
N MET A 144 -2.47 2.79 -7.07
CA MET A 144 -3.20 3.31 -5.92
C MET A 144 -2.71 2.60 -4.67
N GLN A 145 -2.35 3.40 -3.66
CA GLN A 145 -1.93 2.94 -2.35
C GLN A 145 -2.80 3.57 -1.28
N VAL A 146 -2.88 2.87 -0.15
CA VAL A 146 -3.66 3.23 1.02
C VAL A 146 -2.70 3.37 2.19
N TRP A 147 -2.77 4.50 2.88
CA TRP A 147 -2.07 4.73 4.13
C TRP A 147 -3.08 4.80 5.28
N VAL A 148 -2.99 3.83 6.19
CA VAL A 148 -3.82 3.71 7.40
C VAL A 148 -2.88 3.62 8.61
N PRO A 149 -2.56 4.74 9.27
CA PRO A 149 -1.67 4.72 10.43
C PRO A 149 -2.35 4.11 11.66
N ASN A 150 -1.57 3.82 12.68
CA ASN A 150 -2.05 3.37 13.99
C ASN A 150 -2.91 2.09 13.95
N LEU A 151 -2.75 1.27 12.91
CA LEU A 151 -3.31 -0.08 12.92
C LEU A 151 -2.63 -0.91 14.02
N GLU A 152 -3.46 -1.59 14.80
CA GLU A 152 -3.06 -2.50 15.86
C GLU A 152 -3.60 -3.90 15.54
N PRO A 153 -3.03 -4.97 16.12
CA PRO A 153 -3.50 -6.33 15.88
C PRO A 153 -5.01 -6.53 16.07
N ARG A 154 -5.63 -5.84 17.03
CA ARG A 154 -7.08 -5.91 17.25
C ARG A 154 -7.93 -5.31 16.11
N HIS A 155 -7.38 -4.37 15.34
CA HIS A 155 -8.12 -3.67 14.27
C HIS A 155 -8.23 -4.51 12.99
N VAL A 156 -7.50 -5.62 12.88
CA VAL A 156 -7.40 -6.40 11.65
C VAL A 156 -7.50 -7.90 11.88
N THR A 157 -7.97 -8.62 10.87
CA THR A 157 -7.89 -10.08 10.81
C THR A 157 -7.08 -10.47 9.59
N ALA A 158 -6.10 -11.37 9.74
CA ALA A 158 -5.37 -11.93 8.61
C ALA A 158 -6.31 -12.83 7.79
N VAL A 159 -6.35 -12.62 6.47
CA VAL A 159 -7.17 -13.41 5.55
C VAL A 159 -6.28 -14.48 4.91
N PRO A 160 -6.62 -15.77 5.00
CA PRO A 160 -5.87 -16.82 4.32
C PRO A 160 -5.87 -16.60 2.81
N VAL A 161 -4.70 -16.60 2.19
CA VAL A 161 -4.58 -16.63 0.73
C VAL A 161 -4.84 -18.08 0.30
N ARG A 162 -5.98 -18.34 -0.34
CA ARG A 162 -6.24 -19.63 -0.97
C ARG A 162 -5.47 -19.64 -2.30
N GLY A 163 -4.56 -20.61 -2.44
CA GLY A 163 -3.81 -20.86 -3.67
C GLY A 163 -4.64 -21.51 -4.75
#